data_AF-A0A524DG91-F1
#
_entry.id   AF-A0A524DG91-F1
#
_cell.length_a   1.000
_cell.length_b   1.000
_cell.length_c   1.000
_cell.angle_alpha   90.00
_cell.angle_beta   90.00
_cell.angle_gamma   90.00
#
_symmetry.space_group_name_H-M   'P 1'
#
loop_
_entity.id
_entity.type
_entity.pdbx_description
1 polymer ?
#
loop_
_entity_poly.entity_id
_entity_poly.type
_entity_poly.pdbx_seq_one_letter_code
_entity_poly.pdbx_strand_id
1 'polypeptide(L)'
;MNYDTNNLENALENLYEDLNGVFLENIIKTLIYYLKNNSISFRNIEKIVSEDVIDLLLFLNEKKILIPQKSSHGTLEWGDISLNPNPFETYRMPQITKLLMQKVQETKVWNLKKVITDKFKQIGDPNYQKMPSLIKQMYRISQNHLINGTQIREICCEQGVEERIDSIISELKGIGIMSPTITRSLFSSVRSKSPQYELNPLLFKLYEQ
;
A
#
# COMPACT_ATOMS: atom_id res chain seq x y z
N MET A 1 -20.45 -1.66 -10.72
CA MET A 1 -20.25 -1.94 -9.28
C MET A 1 -20.93 -0.81 -8.51
N ASN A 2 -21.92 -1.11 -7.67
CA ASN A 2 -22.56 -0.11 -6.83
C ASN A 2 -21.69 0.06 -5.57
N TYR A 3 -21.23 1.27 -5.29
CA TYR A 3 -20.31 1.51 -4.17
C TYR A 3 -21.10 1.97 -2.96
N ASP A 4 -21.20 1.11 -1.93
CA ASP A 4 -21.86 1.43 -0.66
C ASP A 4 -20.86 2.16 0.24
N THR A 5 -21.17 3.40 0.61
CA THR A 5 -20.33 4.25 1.48
C THR A 5 -20.15 3.63 2.86
N ASN A 6 -21.21 3.01 3.39
CA ASN A 6 -21.25 2.49 4.75
C ASN A 6 -20.27 1.33 4.96
N ASN A 7 -19.96 0.56 3.90
CA ASN A 7 -19.04 -0.57 4.02
C ASN A 7 -17.59 -0.13 4.18
N LEU A 8 -17.17 0.94 3.49
CA LEU A 8 -15.81 1.49 3.65
C LEU A 8 -15.69 2.30 4.94
N GLU A 9 -16.74 3.02 5.32
CA GLU A 9 -16.80 3.80 6.56
C GLU A 9 -16.50 2.92 7.77
N ASN A 10 -17.35 1.93 8.03
CA ASN A 10 -17.18 1.00 9.14
C ASN A 10 -15.80 0.30 9.10
N ALA A 11 -15.31 -0.04 7.92
CA ALA A 11 -14.05 -0.75 7.79
C ALA A 11 -12.82 0.13 8.10
N LEU A 12 -12.88 1.42 7.76
CA LEU A 12 -11.82 2.38 8.03
C LEU A 12 -11.84 2.86 9.49
N GLU A 13 -13.02 3.10 10.07
CA GLU A 13 -13.16 3.42 11.49
C GLU A 13 -12.57 2.33 12.38
N ASN A 14 -12.83 1.06 12.06
CA ASN A 14 -12.26 -0.07 12.78
C ASN A 14 -10.75 -0.24 12.59
N LEU A 15 -10.17 0.39 11.56
CA LEU A 15 -8.74 0.29 11.26
C LEU A 15 -7.93 1.47 11.84
N TYR A 16 -8.58 2.62 11.97
CA TYR A 16 -8.00 3.86 12.46
C TYR A 16 -8.97 4.53 13.44
N GLU A 17 -8.76 4.28 14.74
CA GLU A 17 -9.61 4.77 15.82
C GLU A 17 -9.69 6.31 15.88
N ASP A 18 -8.70 6.99 15.31
CA ASP A 18 -8.58 8.44 15.23
C ASP A 18 -9.35 9.06 14.06
N LEU A 19 -9.83 8.26 13.09
CA LEU A 19 -10.64 8.76 11.99
C LEU A 19 -12.11 8.90 12.40
N ASN A 20 -12.63 10.12 12.37
CA ASN A 20 -14.05 10.39 12.61
C ASN A 20 -14.53 11.64 11.86
N GLY A 21 -15.86 11.81 11.83
CA GLY A 21 -16.52 13.01 11.33
C GLY A 21 -16.18 13.35 9.88
N VAL A 22 -16.01 14.65 9.62
CA VAL A 22 -15.80 15.21 8.27
C VAL A 22 -14.55 14.65 7.60
N PHE A 23 -13.48 14.41 8.36
CA PHE A 23 -12.22 13.90 7.81
C PHE A 23 -12.37 12.49 7.24
N LEU A 24 -13.04 11.60 7.98
CA LEU A 24 -13.38 10.26 7.51
C LEU A 24 -14.29 10.30 6.27
N GLU A 25 -15.32 11.14 6.28
CA GLU A 25 -16.23 11.32 5.14
C GLU A 25 -15.45 11.73 3.87
N ASN A 26 -14.51 12.66 4.02
CA ASN A 26 -13.65 13.13 2.93
C ASN A 26 -12.74 12.02 2.39
N ILE A 27 -12.20 11.17 3.26
CA ILE A 27 -11.45 9.97 2.86
C ILE A 27 -12.34 9.04 2.05
N ILE A 28 -13.54 8.70 2.54
CA ILE A 28 -14.46 7.77 1.87
C ILE A 28 -14.85 8.29 0.48
N LYS A 29 -15.23 9.57 0.38
CA LYS A 29 -15.55 10.21 -0.91
C LYS A 29 -14.39 10.09 -1.90
N THR A 30 -13.17 10.37 -1.44
CA THR A 30 -11.94 10.28 -2.23
C THR A 30 -11.69 8.85 -2.72
N LEU A 31 -11.79 7.86 -1.84
CA LEU A 31 -11.56 6.46 -2.18
C LEU A 31 -12.63 5.92 -3.14
N ILE A 32 -13.91 6.22 -2.90
CA ILE A 32 -14.99 5.81 -3.80
C ILE A 32 -14.83 6.44 -5.18
N TYR A 33 -14.48 7.73 -5.24
CA TYR A 33 -14.18 8.39 -6.50
C TYR A 33 -13.06 7.67 -7.24
N TYR A 34 -11.95 7.36 -6.56
CA TYR A 34 -10.84 6.64 -7.17
C TYR A 34 -11.25 5.23 -7.64
N LEU A 35 -11.98 4.48 -6.82
CA LEU A 35 -12.40 3.11 -7.18
C LEU A 35 -13.31 3.09 -8.41
N LYS A 36 -14.16 4.11 -8.60
CA LYS A 36 -15.02 4.26 -9.78
C LYS A 36 -14.24 4.63 -11.03
N ASN A 37 -13.25 5.51 -10.91
CA ASN A 37 -12.59 6.15 -12.06
C ASN A 37 -11.19 5.60 -12.36
N ASN A 38 -10.62 4.77 -11.47
CA ASN A 38 -9.22 4.31 -11.48
C ASN A 38 -8.14 5.40 -11.51
N SER A 39 -8.54 6.66 -11.36
CA SER A 39 -7.65 7.81 -11.28
C SER A 39 -8.33 8.93 -10.50
N ILE A 40 -7.54 9.78 -9.87
CA ILE A 40 -8.04 10.99 -9.21
C ILE A 40 -6.96 12.07 -9.29
N SER A 41 -7.35 13.29 -9.62
CA SER A 41 -6.45 14.46 -9.59
C SER A 41 -6.67 15.29 -8.32
N PHE A 42 -5.69 16.12 -7.96
CA PHE A 42 -5.83 17.10 -6.88
C PHE A 42 -7.11 17.92 -7.05
N ARG A 43 -7.35 18.43 -8.27
CA ARG A 43 -8.56 19.18 -8.62
C ARG A 43 -9.86 18.39 -8.42
N ASN A 44 -9.84 17.07 -8.61
CA ASN A 44 -11.02 16.25 -8.33
C ASN A 44 -11.28 16.16 -6.82
N ILE A 45 -10.21 16.03 -6.03
CA ILE A 45 -10.30 15.96 -4.56
C ILE A 45 -10.85 17.28 -4.02
N GLU A 46 -10.31 18.43 -4.45
CA GLU A 46 -10.80 19.77 -4.06
C GLU A 46 -12.30 19.97 -4.34
N LYS A 47 -12.87 19.28 -5.32
CA LYS A 47 -14.29 19.41 -5.67
C LYS A 47 -15.21 18.52 -4.83
N ILE A 48 -14.70 17.44 -4.26
CA ILE A 48 -15.51 16.45 -3.53
C ILE A 48 -15.31 16.52 -2.02
N VAL A 49 -14.19 17.11 -1.58
CA VAL A 49 -13.79 17.30 -0.19
C VAL A 49 -14.17 18.71 0.24
N SER A 50 -14.75 18.85 1.44
CA SER A 50 -15.21 20.15 1.97
C SER A 50 -14.08 21.00 2.56
N GLU A 51 -13.09 20.37 3.20
CA GLU A 51 -11.97 21.04 3.88
C GLU A 51 -10.75 20.12 4.02
N ASP A 52 -9.59 20.70 4.33
CA ASP A 52 -8.35 19.99 4.69
C ASP A 52 -7.83 18.97 3.65
N VAL A 53 -7.93 19.33 2.37
CA VAL A 53 -7.45 18.51 1.23
C VAL A 53 -5.98 18.09 1.40
N ILE A 54 -5.13 18.99 1.91
CA ILE A 54 -3.71 18.73 2.11
C ILE A 54 -3.49 17.67 3.19
N ASP A 55 -4.16 17.80 4.34
CA ASP A 55 -4.02 16.85 5.44
C ASP A 55 -4.59 15.47 5.07
N LEU A 56 -5.70 15.45 4.34
CA LEU A 56 -6.24 14.22 3.75
C LEU A 56 -5.22 13.54 2.83
N LEU A 57 -4.57 14.29 1.95
CA LEU A 57 -3.55 13.76 1.04
C LEU A 57 -2.29 13.31 1.76
N LEU A 58 -1.87 14.04 2.80
CA LEU A 58 -0.77 13.64 3.67
C LEU A 58 -1.07 12.31 4.34
N PHE A 59 -2.26 12.16 4.94
CA PHE A 59 -2.70 10.91 5.56
C PHE A 59 -2.70 9.74 4.55
N LEU A 60 -3.36 9.92 3.40
CA LEU A 60 -3.46 8.86 2.39
C LEU A 60 -2.09 8.44 1.83
N ASN A 61 -1.17 9.40 1.70
CA ASN A 61 0.20 9.16 1.25
C ASN A 61 1.06 8.48 2.34
N GLU A 62 0.92 8.89 3.60
CA GLU A 62 1.61 8.26 4.72
C GLU A 62 1.23 6.78 4.82
N LYS A 63 -0.08 6.49 4.77
CA LYS A 63 -0.60 5.10 4.82
C LYS A 63 -0.44 4.33 3.51
N LYS A 64 0.14 4.94 2.47
CA LYS A 64 0.29 4.37 1.11
C LYS A 64 -1.03 3.83 0.53
N ILE A 65 -2.13 4.50 0.87
CA ILE A 65 -3.45 4.23 0.29
C ILE A 65 -3.54 4.91 -1.07
N LEU A 66 -3.15 6.18 -1.13
CA LEU A 66 -3.14 6.97 -2.35
C LEU A 66 -1.80 7.69 -2.42
N ILE A 67 -1.04 7.47 -3.50
CA ILE A 67 0.29 8.04 -3.70
C ILE A 67 0.31 8.83 -5.01
N PRO A 68 1.03 9.95 -5.09
CA PRO A 68 1.23 10.65 -6.36
C PRO A 68 1.74 9.73 -7.47
N GLN A 69 1.24 9.95 -8.68
CA GLN A 69 1.58 9.14 -9.84
C GLN A 69 2.92 9.56 -10.44
N LYS A 70 3.26 10.86 -10.37
CA LYS A 70 4.57 11.36 -10.76
C LYS A 70 5.54 11.23 -9.59
N SER A 71 6.69 10.62 -9.84
CA SER A 71 7.85 10.75 -8.96
C SER A 71 8.78 11.84 -9.49
N SER A 72 9.58 12.39 -8.59
CA SER A 72 10.51 13.47 -8.92
C SER A 72 11.56 13.03 -9.94
N HIS A 73 11.94 11.74 -9.95
CA HIS A 73 12.93 11.17 -10.88
C HIS A 73 12.39 10.07 -11.81
N GLY A 74 11.07 9.94 -11.98
CA GLY A 74 10.49 8.89 -12.83
C GLY A 74 10.58 7.46 -12.28
N THR A 75 10.93 7.29 -11.00
CA THR A 75 10.95 6.01 -10.28
C THR A 75 9.56 5.62 -9.77
N LEU A 76 9.33 4.34 -9.47
CA LEU A 76 8.10 3.88 -8.79
C LEU A 76 8.19 3.98 -7.26
N GLU A 77 9.24 4.62 -6.76
CA GLU A 77 9.59 4.62 -5.34
C GLU A 77 8.75 5.58 -4.53
N TRP A 78 8.28 5.12 -3.37
CA TRP A 78 7.43 5.92 -2.50
C TRP A 78 8.17 7.10 -1.85
N GLY A 79 9.46 6.96 -1.59
CA GLY A 79 10.28 8.00 -0.91
C GLY A 79 10.70 9.16 -1.82
N ASP A 80 10.51 9.06 -3.14
CA ASP A 80 10.87 10.10 -4.11
C ASP A 80 9.69 11.01 -4.50
N ILE A 81 8.61 10.93 -3.72
CA ILE A 81 7.33 11.55 -4.04
C ILE A 81 7.15 12.83 -3.23
N SER A 82 7.15 13.98 -3.91
CA SER A 82 6.74 15.26 -3.32
C SER A 82 5.24 15.46 -3.54
N LEU A 83 4.49 15.68 -2.46
CA LEU A 83 3.11 16.14 -2.55
C LEU A 83 3.11 17.59 -3.06
N ASN A 84 2.83 17.75 -4.36
CA ASN A 84 2.67 19.05 -4.98
C ASN A 84 1.17 19.33 -5.17
N PRO A 85 0.60 20.38 -4.56
CA PRO A 85 -0.81 20.77 -4.73
C PRO A 85 -1.02 21.43 -6.09
N ASN A 86 -0.66 20.72 -7.15
CA ASN A 86 -0.89 21.13 -8.52
C ASN A 86 -2.25 20.54 -8.97
N PRO A 87 -3.16 21.33 -9.55
CA PRO A 87 -4.47 20.84 -10.01
C PRO A 87 -4.42 19.64 -10.96
N PHE A 88 -3.31 19.45 -11.68
CA PHE A 88 -3.07 18.35 -12.61
C PHE A 88 -2.25 17.20 -12.01
N GLU A 89 -1.85 17.30 -10.74
CA GLU A 89 -1.23 16.18 -10.04
C GLU A 89 -2.27 15.06 -9.91
N THR A 90 -1.86 13.87 -10.31
CA THR A 90 -2.72 12.68 -10.28
C THR A 90 -2.18 11.71 -9.28
N TYR A 91 -3.09 10.97 -8.64
CA TYR A 91 -2.75 10.01 -7.63
C TYR A 91 -3.19 8.63 -8.07
N ARG A 92 -2.45 7.63 -7.61
CA ARG A 92 -2.70 6.21 -7.85
C ARG A 92 -2.78 5.46 -6.53
N MET A 93 -3.53 4.38 -6.55
CA MET A 93 -3.60 3.43 -5.44
C MET A 93 -2.71 2.23 -5.76
N PRO A 94 -1.84 1.79 -4.84
CA PRO A 94 -1.13 0.52 -5.00
C PRO A 94 -2.12 -0.62 -5.27
N GLN A 95 -1.75 -1.57 -6.13
CA GLN A 95 -2.69 -2.59 -6.60
C GLN A 95 -3.28 -3.41 -5.44
N ILE A 96 -2.44 -3.79 -4.47
CA ILE A 96 -2.89 -4.52 -3.28
C ILE A 96 -3.91 -3.71 -2.47
N THR A 97 -3.67 -2.42 -2.26
CA THR A 97 -4.59 -1.51 -1.57
C THR A 97 -5.92 -1.45 -2.30
N LYS A 98 -5.90 -1.30 -3.65
CA LYS A 98 -7.11 -1.28 -4.46
C LYS A 98 -7.93 -2.55 -4.33
N LEU A 99 -7.28 -3.72 -4.41
CA LEU A 99 -7.95 -5.00 -4.27
C LEU A 99 -8.58 -5.16 -2.87
N LEU A 100 -7.91 -4.70 -1.82
CA LEU A 100 -8.45 -4.71 -0.46
C LEU A 100 -9.69 -3.82 -0.34
N MET A 101 -9.61 -2.58 -0.82
CA MET A 101 -10.73 -1.63 -0.78
C MET A 101 -11.94 -2.16 -1.57
N GLN A 102 -11.71 -2.74 -2.74
CA GLN A 102 -12.77 -3.41 -3.51
C GLN A 102 -13.36 -4.59 -2.75
N LYS A 103 -12.53 -5.38 -2.05
CA LYS A 103 -13.02 -6.55 -1.32
C LYS A 103 -13.85 -6.17 -0.10
N VAL A 104 -13.45 -5.13 0.61
CA VAL A 104 -14.19 -4.57 1.74
C VAL A 104 -15.51 -3.96 1.27
N GLN A 105 -15.51 -3.24 0.15
CA GLN A 105 -16.73 -2.75 -0.49
C GLN A 105 -17.76 -3.87 -0.70
N GLU A 106 -17.31 -5.04 -1.17
CA GLU A 106 -18.16 -6.21 -1.43
C GLU A 106 -18.58 -6.97 -0.16
N THR A 107 -17.68 -7.11 0.82
CA THR A 107 -17.82 -8.10 1.90
C THR A 107 -17.86 -7.53 3.30
N LYS A 108 -17.61 -6.22 3.46
CA LYS A 108 -17.47 -5.48 4.73
C LYS A 108 -16.33 -5.95 5.64
N VAL A 109 -15.51 -6.90 5.19
CA VAL A 109 -14.46 -7.52 6.01
C VAL A 109 -13.11 -7.38 5.31
N TRP A 110 -12.10 -6.95 6.06
CA TRP A 110 -10.71 -7.01 5.61
C TRP A 110 -10.26 -8.47 5.56
N ASN A 111 -9.97 -8.99 4.36
CA ASN A 111 -9.42 -10.33 4.21
C ASN A 111 -8.10 -10.29 3.43
N LEU A 112 -7.06 -9.82 4.12
CA LEU A 112 -5.73 -9.66 3.54
C LEU A 112 -5.15 -10.99 3.03
N LYS A 113 -5.30 -12.07 3.80
CA LYS A 113 -4.85 -13.41 3.41
C LYS A 113 -5.46 -13.82 2.08
N LYS A 114 -6.78 -13.71 1.93
CA LYS A 114 -7.48 -14.07 0.68
C LYS A 114 -7.04 -13.20 -0.48
N VAL A 115 -6.95 -11.87 -0.29
CA VAL A 115 -6.54 -10.95 -1.36
C VAL A 115 -5.12 -11.25 -1.83
N ILE A 116 -4.18 -11.51 -0.93
CA ILE A 116 -2.81 -11.93 -1.29
C ILE A 116 -2.84 -13.26 -2.04
N THR A 117 -3.48 -14.30 -1.49
CA THR A 117 -3.55 -15.62 -2.13
C THR A 117 -4.15 -15.56 -3.54
N ASP A 118 -5.29 -14.88 -3.69
CA ASP A 118 -5.98 -14.75 -4.98
C ASP A 118 -5.11 -13.97 -5.98
N LYS A 119 -4.40 -12.93 -5.52
CA LYS A 119 -3.53 -12.12 -6.38
C LYS A 119 -2.30 -12.89 -6.88
N PHE A 120 -1.60 -13.61 -6.01
CA PHE A 120 -0.45 -14.42 -6.41
C PHE A 120 -0.88 -15.61 -7.29
N LYS A 121 -2.04 -16.21 -7.00
CA LYS A 121 -2.64 -17.22 -7.88
C LYS A 121 -2.91 -16.66 -9.29
N GLN A 122 -3.43 -15.45 -9.39
CA GLN A 122 -3.68 -14.78 -10.67
C GLN A 122 -2.38 -14.52 -11.46
N ILE A 123 -1.29 -14.21 -10.78
CA ILE A 123 0.03 -14.00 -11.41
C ILE A 123 0.65 -15.34 -11.89
N GLY A 124 0.12 -16.48 -11.44
CA GLY A 124 0.64 -17.80 -11.78
C GLY A 124 1.79 -18.23 -10.87
N ASP A 125 1.92 -17.62 -9.68
CA ASP A 125 2.92 -17.99 -8.70
C ASP A 125 2.67 -19.43 -8.19
N PRO A 126 3.61 -20.39 -8.30
CA PRO A 126 3.42 -21.77 -7.85
C PRO A 126 3.30 -21.91 -6.32
N ASN A 127 3.84 -20.95 -5.56
CA ASN A 127 3.85 -20.87 -4.11
C ASN A 127 2.78 -19.90 -3.56
N TYR A 128 1.75 -19.55 -4.35
CA TYR A 128 0.72 -18.57 -3.97
C TYR A 128 0.07 -18.81 -2.60
N GLN A 129 0.01 -20.05 -2.13
CA GLN A 129 -0.53 -20.42 -0.82
C GLN A 129 0.39 -20.00 0.35
N LYS A 130 1.71 -19.96 0.13
CA LYS A 130 2.71 -19.57 1.14
C LYS A 130 2.83 -18.05 1.28
N MET A 131 2.46 -17.29 0.24
CA MET A 131 2.67 -15.84 0.17
C MET A 131 2.09 -15.03 1.34
N PRO A 132 0.86 -15.29 1.84
CA PRO A 132 0.37 -14.56 3.01
C PRO A 132 1.23 -14.75 4.26
N SER A 133 1.73 -15.98 4.50
CA SER A 133 2.60 -16.26 5.65
C SER A 133 3.95 -15.58 5.51
N LEU A 134 4.53 -15.65 4.31
CA LEU A 134 5.80 -15.00 3.97
C LEU A 134 5.72 -13.48 4.19
N ILE A 135 4.68 -12.83 3.66
CA ILE A 135 4.46 -11.39 3.83
C ILE A 135 4.21 -11.04 5.31
N LYS A 136 3.41 -11.83 6.04
CA LYS A 136 3.21 -11.62 7.48
C LYS A 136 4.53 -11.68 8.26
N GLN A 137 5.42 -12.62 7.93
CA GLN A 137 6.75 -12.71 8.55
C GLN A 137 7.62 -11.49 8.25
N MET A 138 7.57 -10.95 7.02
CA MET A 138 8.26 -9.71 6.66
C MET A 138 7.82 -8.55 7.55
N TYR A 139 6.52 -8.35 7.72
CA TYR A 139 6.00 -7.31 8.60
C TYR A 139 6.41 -7.50 10.06
N ARG A 140 6.39 -8.75 10.56
CA ARG A 140 6.77 -9.07 11.95
C ARG A 140 8.21 -8.68 12.30
N ILE A 141 9.15 -8.82 11.35
CA ILE A 141 10.58 -8.53 11.60
C ILE A 141 11.01 -7.15 11.10
N SER A 142 10.15 -6.49 10.32
CA SER A 142 10.42 -5.13 9.83
C SER A 142 10.52 -4.14 10.99
N GLN A 143 11.36 -3.13 10.84
CA GLN A 143 11.48 -2.03 11.81
C GLN A 143 11.01 -0.75 11.15
N ASN A 144 10.01 -0.09 11.73
CA ASN A 144 9.38 1.11 11.14
C ASN A 144 8.95 0.88 9.67
N HIS A 145 8.36 -0.28 9.39
CA HIS A 145 7.99 -0.75 8.05
C HIS A 145 9.16 -0.95 7.08
N LEU A 146 10.41 -0.93 7.53
CA LEU A 146 11.58 -1.16 6.70
C LEU A 146 12.09 -2.60 6.86
N ILE A 147 12.47 -3.20 5.73
CA ILE A 147 13.08 -4.52 5.65
C ILE A 147 14.22 -4.50 4.62
N ASN A 148 15.28 -5.28 4.85
CA ASN A 148 16.38 -5.40 3.91
C ASN A 148 16.37 -6.72 3.13
N GLY A 149 17.14 -6.77 2.03
CA GLY A 149 17.20 -7.95 1.15
C GLY A 149 17.73 -9.21 1.84
N THR A 150 18.57 -9.08 2.87
CA THR A 150 19.06 -10.24 3.64
C THR A 150 17.94 -10.86 4.47
N GLN A 151 17.16 -10.04 5.17
CA GLN A 151 15.98 -10.48 5.92
C GLN A 151 14.92 -11.14 5.03
N ILE A 152 14.68 -10.58 3.83
CA ILE A 152 13.77 -11.18 2.86
C ILE A 152 14.27 -12.57 2.44
N ARG A 153 15.58 -12.70 2.17
CA ARG A 153 16.21 -13.97 1.79
C ARG A 153 16.07 -15.01 2.89
N GLU A 154 16.32 -14.64 4.14
CA GLU A 154 16.17 -15.54 5.30
C GLU A 154 14.73 -16.07 5.40
N ILE A 155 13.72 -15.20 5.30
CA ILE A 155 12.31 -15.60 5.29
C ILE A 155 12.00 -16.56 4.12
N CYS A 156 12.50 -16.27 2.91
CA CYS A 156 12.28 -17.14 1.76
C CYS A 156 12.89 -18.54 1.97
N CYS A 157 14.09 -18.62 2.54
CA CYS A 157 14.74 -19.88 2.88
C CYS A 157 13.93 -20.66 3.93
N GLU A 158 13.45 -19.99 4.98
CA GLU A 158 12.62 -20.63 6.03
C GLU A 158 11.31 -21.21 5.48
N GLN A 159 10.78 -20.63 4.39
CA GLN A 159 9.54 -21.06 3.74
C GLN A 159 9.78 -22.05 2.57
N GLY A 160 11.05 -22.38 2.27
CA GLY A 160 11.42 -23.26 1.15
C GLY A 160 10.98 -22.70 -0.21
N VAL A 161 11.32 -21.44 -0.47
CA VAL A 161 11.06 -20.72 -1.74
C VAL A 161 12.28 -19.87 -2.17
N GLU A 162 13.47 -20.22 -1.70
CA GLU A 162 14.73 -19.50 -1.91
C GLU A 162 15.11 -19.35 -3.38
N GLU A 163 14.72 -20.28 -4.23
CA GLU A 163 14.99 -20.25 -5.68
C GLU A 163 14.23 -19.14 -6.40
N ARG A 164 13.23 -18.53 -5.74
CA ARG A 164 12.35 -17.51 -6.31
C ARG A 164 12.50 -16.13 -5.68
N ILE A 165 13.51 -15.89 -4.86
CA ILE A 165 13.68 -14.62 -4.12
C ILE A 165 13.52 -13.40 -5.04
N ASP A 166 14.21 -13.37 -6.18
CA ASP A 166 14.16 -12.21 -7.09
C ASP A 166 12.78 -12.03 -7.73
N SER A 167 12.09 -13.14 -8.06
CA SER A 167 10.72 -13.14 -8.57
C SER A 167 9.75 -12.59 -7.52
N ILE A 168 9.84 -13.10 -6.29
CA ILE A 168 9.02 -12.66 -5.15
C ILE A 168 9.23 -11.17 -4.90
N ILE A 169 10.48 -10.69 -4.86
CA ILE A 169 10.78 -9.26 -4.69
C ILE A 169 10.15 -8.44 -5.81
N SER A 170 10.28 -8.88 -7.06
CA SER A 170 9.69 -8.20 -8.22
C SER A 170 8.16 -8.15 -8.15
N GLU A 171 7.52 -9.26 -7.80
CA GLU A 171 6.07 -9.40 -7.68
C GLU A 171 5.52 -8.53 -6.55
N LEU A 172 6.13 -8.58 -5.36
CA LEU A 172 5.76 -7.75 -4.19
C LEU A 172 5.83 -6.25 -4.50
N LYS A 173 6.86 -5.82 -5.24
CA LYS A 173 6.97 -4.45 -5.75
C LYS A 173 5.85 -4.14 -6.75
N GLY A 174 5.66 -5.01 -7.74
CA GLY A 174 4.69 -4.82 -8.81
C GLY A 174 3.25 -4.66 -8.31
N ILE A 175 2.87 -5.41 -7.26
CA ILE A 175 1.54 -5.31 -6.66
C ILE A 175 1.44 -4.22 -5.59
N GLY A 176 2.55 -3.59 -5.21
CA GLY A 176 2.59 -2.48 -4.25
C GLY A 176 2.48 -2.91 -2.78
N ILE A 177 2.94 -4.11 -2.44
CA ILE A 177 3.17 -4.52 -1.05
C ILE A 177 4.42 -3.83 -0.49
N MET A 178 5.41 -3.57 -1.34
CA MET A 178 6.62 -2.86 -0.93
C MET A 178 7.16 -1.96 -2.04
N SER A 179 8.01 -1.02 -1.65
CA SER A 179 8.77 -0.15 -2.54
C SER A 179 10.24 -0.19 -2.15
N PRO A 180 11.18 -0.15 -3.11
CA PRO A 180 12.57 0.20 -2.80
C PRO A 180 12.62 1.55 -2.08
N THR A 181 13.58 1.70 -1.16
CA THR A 181 13.91 3.00 -0.58
C THR A 181 15.28 3.44 -1.09
N ILE A 182 15.35 4.51 -1.89
CA ILE A 182 16.60 5.26 -2.05
C ILE A 182 16.82 6.06 -0.77
N THR A 183 17.44 5.45 0.24
CA THR A 183 18.05 6.24 1.30
C THR A 183 19.22 7.00 0.67
N ARG A 184 19.05 8.32 0.45
CA ARG A 184 20.15 9.24 0.06
C ARG A 184 21.29 9.31 1.10
N SER A 185 21.18 8.57 2.21
CA SER A 185 22.31 8.33 3.10
C SER A 185 23.20 7.25 2.49
N LEU A 186 24.27 7.71 1.83
CA LEU A 186 25.47 6.93 1.47
C LEU A 186 26.07 6.13 2.65
N PHE A 187 25.57 6.29 3.89
CA PHE A 187 26.06 5.61 5.08
C PHE A 187 25.22 4.39 5.51
N SER A 188 23.96 4.27 5.08
CA SER A 188 23.07 3.17 5.52
C SER A 188 23.21 1.91 4.65
N SER A 189 23.17 2.06 3.32
CA SER A 189 23.36 0.97 2.36
C SER A 189 24.80 0.44 2.33
N VAL A 190 25.78 1.27 2.66
CA VAL A 190 27.19 0.87 2.79
C VAL A 190 27.44 0.00 4.02
N ARG A 191 26.63 0.14 5.09
CA ARG A 191 26.73 -0.71 6.28
C ARG A 191 25.99 -2.04 6.14
N SER A 192 24.87 -2.09 5.42
CA SER A 192 24.05 -3.32 5.29
C SER A 192 24.38 -4.19 4.06
N LYS A 193 25.14 -3.68 3.07
CA LYS A 193 25.45 -4.34 1.77
C LYS A 193 24.22 -4.93 1.04
N SER A 194 23.01 -4.52 1.40
CA SER A 194 21.76 -5.09 0.87
C SER A 194 20.74 -3.98 0.59
N PRO A 195 19.92 -4.13 -0.46
CA PRO A 195 18.87 -3.17 -0.75
C PRO A 195 17.86 -3.13 0.40
N GLN A 196 17.27 -1.96 0.63
CA GLN A 196 16.24 -1.74 1.63
C GLN A 196 14.91 -1.43 0.95
N TYR A 197 13.82 -1.88 1.59
CA TYR A 197 12.46 -1.75 1.12
C TYR A 197 11.57 -1.20 2.23
N GLU A 198 10.62 -0.34 1.86
CA GLU A 198 9.50 0.09 2.68
C GLU A 198 8.31 -0.81 2.37
N LEU A 199 7.73 -1.40 3.41
CA LEU A 199 6.50 -2.19 3.35
C LEU A 199 5.29 -1.26 3.47
N ASN A 200 4.19 -1.59 2.79
CA ASN A 200 2.97 -0.80 2.78
C ASN A 200 2.35 -0.72 4.20
N PRO A 201 2.25 0.47 4.82
CA PRO A 201 1.76 0.60 6.20
C PRO A 201 0.30 0.19 6.41
N LEU A 202 -0.55 0.29 5.38
CA LEU A 202 -1.93 -0.19 5.45
C LEU A 202 -1.98 -1.68 5.82
N LEU A 203 -1.11 -2.50 5.20
CA LEU A 203 -1.13 -3.95 5.42
C LEU A 203 -0.58 -4.31 6.80
N PHE A 204 0.34 -3.51 7.33
CA PHE A 204 0.84 -3.68 8.69
C PHE A 204 -0.32 -3.57 9.69
N LYS A 205 -1.14 -2.52 9.58
CA LYS A 205 -2.33 -2.33 10.42
C LYS A 205 -3.30 -3.51 10.34
N LEU A 206 -3.48 -4.08 9.16
CA LEU A 206 -4.32 -5.27 8.97
C LEU A 206 -3.74 -6.57 9.55
N TYR A 207 -2.45 -6.62 9.88
CA TYR A 207 -1.84 -7.74 10.59
C TYR A 207 -1.81 -7.55 12.11
N GLU A 208 -2.08 -6.34 12.62
CA GLU A 208 -2.21 -6.05 14.06
C GLU A 208 -3.59 -6.40 14.64
N GLN A 209 -4.61 -6.52 13.77
CA GLN A 209 -5.96 -7.00 14.12
C GLN A 209 -6.00 -8.51 14.35
#